data_AF-A0AAV3R1Z3-F1
#
_entry.id   AF-A0AAV3R1Z3-F1
#
_cell.length_a   1.000
_cell.length_b   1.000
_cell.length_c   1.000
_cell.angle_alpha   90.00
_cell.angle_beta   90.00
_cell.angle_gamma   90.00
#
_symmetry.space_group_name_H-M   'P 1'
#
loop_
_entity.id
_entity.type
_entity.pdbx_description
1 polymer ?
#
loop_
_entity_poly.entity_id
_entity_poly.type
_entity_poly.pdbx_seq_one_letter_code
_entity_poly.pdbx_strand_id
1 'polypeptide(L)'
;MKSVKVELQKLNKANYSNIQQVLDVEIELKRVQDKVYDGCLDSEILIEERNIRERYQKLCQAEESFFQSKSRCTWLELGDANTKHFHSAMLVSQSRNKICTIKSGEGELIEEPNEVVKEAVQFFETEDISRFNERQVP
;
A
#
# COMPACT_ATOMS: atom_id res chain seq x y z
N MET A 1 -5.58 -4.43 -37.59
CA MET A 1 -5.43 -5.08 -36.25
C MET A 1 -4.07 -5.73 -36.00
N LYS A 2 -3.35 -6.30 -36.99
CA LYS A 2 -2.03 -6.93 -36.76
C LYS A 2 -0.92 -5.94 -36.36
N SER A 3 -0.87 -4.74 -36.94
CA SER A 3 0.13 -3.73 -36.58
C SER A 3 -0.03 -3.25 -35.13
N VAL A 4 -1.24 -2.85 -34.70
CA VAL A 4 -1.48 -2.44 -33.31
C VAL A 4 -1.03 -3.49 -32.29
N LYS A 5 -1.24 -4.78 -32.58
CA LYS A 5 -0.76 -5.88 -31.73
C LYS A 5 0.77 -5.93 -31.63
N VAL A 6 1.49 -5.74 -32.73
CA VAL A 6 2.96 -5.76 -32.76
C VAL A 6 3.53 -4.58 -31.99
N GLU A 7 2.96 -3.39 -32.17
CA GLU A 7 3.36 -2.19 -31.42
C GLU A 7 3.06 -2.34 -29.92
N LEU A 8 1.92 -2.93 -29.54
CA LEU A 8 1.62 -3.26 -28.14
C LEU A 8 2.57 -4.33 -27.58
N GLN A 9 2.97 -5.32 -28.37
CA GLN A 9 3.96 -6.32 -27.95
C GLN A 9 5.35 -5.72 -27.77
N LYS A 10 5.77 -4.78 -28.62
CA LYS A 10 7.02 -4.02 -28.44
C LYS A 10 6.97 -3.16 -27.19
N LEU A 11 5.85 -2.46 -26.97
CA LEU A 11 5.64 -1.61 -25.80
C LEU A 11 5.58 -2.44 -24.51
N ASN A 12 4.97 -3.62 -24.57
CA ASN A 12 4.97 -4.59 -23.48
C ASN A 12 6.40 -5.13 -23.25
N LYS A 13 7.14 -5.54 -24.28
CA LYS A 13 8.52 -6.00 -24.11
C LYS A 13 9.45 -4.90 -23.56
N ALA A 14 9.28 -3.65 -24.00
CA ALA A 14 10.04 -2.50 -23.50
C ALA A 14 9.73 -2.17 -22.04
N ASN A 15 8.47 -2.30 -21.62
CA ASN A 15 8.06 -1.97 -20.25
C ASN A 15 8.21 -3.15 -19.26
N TYR A 16 8.15 -4.40 -19.75
CA TYR A 16 8.07 -5.61 -18.92
C TYR A 16 9.39 -6.39 -18.92
N SER A 17 10.32 -6.11 -19.84
CA SER A 17 11.71 -6.56 -19.73
C SER A 17 12.38 -6.01 -18.45
N ASN A 18 11.88 -4.90 -17.91
CA ASN A 18 12.42 -4.27 -16.71
C ASN A 18 12.15 -5.08 -15.44
N ILE A 19 11.13 -5.95 -15.43
CA ILE A 19 10.80 -6.82 -14.29
C ILE A 19 11.90 -7.87 -14.08
N GLN A 20 12.38 -8.49 -15.16
CA GLN A 20 13.52 -9.42 -15.06
C GLN A 20 14.81 -8.71 -14.65
N GLN A 21 14.96 -7.43 -15.02
CA GLN A 21 16.11 -6.63 -14.60
C GLN A 21 16.11 -6.26 -13.10
N VAL A 22 14.95 -6.27 -12.42
CA VAL A 22 14.89 -6.04 -10.96
C VAL A 22 15.71 -7.11 -10.23
N LEU A 23 15.53 -8.38 -10.59
CA LEU A 23 16.23 -9.50 -9.97
C LEU A 23 17.74 -9.44 -10.22
N ASP A 24 18.14 -9.14 -11.46
CA ASP A 24 19.56 -9.02 -11.82
C ASP A 24 20.24 -7.90 -11.01
N VAL A 25 19.58 -6.74 -10.89
CA VAL A 25 20.08 -5.60 -10.12
C VAL A 25 20.04 -5.86 -8.61
N GLU A 26 19.08 -6.64 -8.11
CA GLU A 26 19.02 -7.07 -6.71
C GLU A 26 20.23 -7.95 -6.34
N ILE A 27 20.57 -8.91 -7.20
CA ILE A 27 21.75 -9.76 -7.05
C ILE A 27 23.03 -8.92 -7.07
N GLU A 28 23.12 -7.97 -8.01
CA GLU A 28 24.25 -7.05 -8.13
C GLU A 28 24.40 -6.18 -6.87
N LEU A 29 23.31 -5.58 -6.40
CA LEU A 29 23.27 -4.74 -5.19
C LEU A 29 23.74 -5.52 -3.98
N LYS A 30 23.23 -6.75 -3.80
CA LYS A 30 23.61 -7.62 -2.69
C LYS A 30 25.11 -7.92 -2.72
N ARG A 31 25.66 -8.21 -3.90
CA ARG A 31 27.11 -8.48 -4.06
C ARG A 31 27.98 -7.30 -3.64
N VAL A 32 27.56 -6.07 -3.96
CA VAL A 32 28.30 -4.86 -3.57
C VAL A 32 28.13 -4.57 -2.08
N GLN A 33 26.93 -4.77 -1.53
CA GLN A 33 26.67 -4.61 -0.11
C GLN A 33 27.49 -5.60 0.73
N ASP A 34 27.59 -6.87 0.33
CA ASP A 34 28.40 -7.87 1.03
C ASP A 34 29.87 -7.42 1.12
N LYS A 35 30.44 -6.84 0.05
CA LYS A 35 31.80 -6.27 0.07
C LYS A 35 31.96 -5.09 1.03
N VAL A 36 30.94 -4.24 1.15
CA VAL A 36 30.93 -3.11 2.08
C VAL A 36 30.86 -3.63 3.53
N TYR A 37 30.03 -4.65 3.78
CA TYR A 37 29.92 -5.30 5.10
C TYR A 37 31.21 -6.00 5.52
N ASP A 38 31.97 -6.55 4.58
CA ASP A 38 33.29 -7.15 4.81
C ASP A 38 34.41 -6.12 5.09
N GLY A 39 34.08 -4.84 5.25
CA GLY A 39 35.00 -3.78 5.67
C GLY A 39 35.72 -3.06 4.52
N CYS A 40 35.32 -3.31 3.27
CA CYS A 40 35.83 -2.59 2.11
C CYS A 40 35.12 -1.23 1.98
N LEU A 41 35.60 -0.23 2.71
CA LEU A 41 35.04 1.14 2.75
C LEU A 41 35.70 2.08 1.73
N ASP A 42 36.04 1.56 0.56
CA ASP A 42 36.57 2.41 -0.51
C ASP A 42 35.49 3.40 -0.99
N SER A 43 35.88 4.64 -1.23
CA SER A 43 34.98 5.69 -1.71
C SER A 43 34.35 5.30 -3.05
N GLU A 44 35.07 4.56 -3.90
CA GLU A 44 34.57 4.11 -5.20
C GLU A 44 33.45 3.07 -5.05
N ILE A 45 33.61 2.12 -4.12
CA ILE A 45 32.62 1.07 -3.84
C ILE A 45 31.36 1.65 -3.22
N LEU A 46 31.49 2.63 -2.33
CA LEU A 46 30.33 3.31 -1.73
C LEU A 46 29.53 4.12 -2.76
N ILE A 47 30.21 4.74 -3.73
CA ILE A 47 29.55 5.44 -4.84
C ILE A 47 28.86 4.43 -5.77
N GLU A 48 29.51 3.32 -6.07
CA GLU A 48 28.94 2.23 -6.87
C GLU A 48 27.68 1.64 -6.20
N GLU A 49 27.74 1.33 -4.90
CA GLU A 49 26.60 0.83 -4.13
C GLU A 49 25.42 1.77 -4.20
N ARG A 50 25.65 3.06 -3.98
CA ARG A 50 24.61 4.08 -4.04
C ARG A 50 23.96 4.13 -5.42
N ASN A 51 24.74 4.11 -6.48
CA ASN A 51 24.23 4.17 -7.86
C ASN A 51 23.37 2.94 -8.18
N ILE A 52 23.82 1.75 -7.80
CA ILE A 52 23.07 0.50 -8.00
C ILE A 52 21.79 0.51 -7.17
N ARG A 53 21.83 1.00 -5.93
CA ARG A 53 20.66 1.15 -5.07
C ARG A 53 19.62 2.09 -5.66
N GLU A 54 20.04 3.25 -6.16
CA GLU A 54 19.14 4.21 -6.82
C GLU A 54 18.51 3.60 -8.10
N ARG A 55 19.27 2.81 -8.86
CA ARG A 55 18.75 2.06 -10.02
C ARG A 55 17.75 0.99 -9.60
N TYR A 56 18.05 0.23 -8.56
CA TYR A 56 17.17 -0.80 -8.01
C TYR A 56 15.83 -0.19 -7.59
N GLN A 57 15.85 0.90 -6.82
CA GLN A 57 14.63 1.59 -6.38
C GLN A 57 13.75 2.05 -7.55
N LYS A 58 14.35 2.61 -8.61
CA LYS A 58 13.61 3.01 -9.81
C LYS A 58 12.94 1.82 -10.51
N LEU A 59 13.64 0.69 -10.59
CA LEU A 59 13.11 -0.53 -11.19
C LEU A 59 11.97 -1.11 -10.33
N CYS A 60 12.11 -1.16 -9.01
CA CYS A 60 11.03 -1.59 -8.10
C CYS A 60 9.78 -0.70 -8.23
N GLN A 61 9.94 0.62 -8.30
CA GLN A 61 8.80 1.54 -8.49
C GLN A 61 8.08 1.29 -9.82
N ALA A 62 8.83 1.03 -10.89
CA ALA A 62 8.26 0.69 -12.19
C ALA A 62 7.53 -0.66 -12.15
N GLU A 63 8.11 -1.66 -11.49
CA GLU A 63 7.51 -2.98 -11.27
C GLU A 63 6.22 -2.90 -10.46
N GLU A 64 6.21 -2.14 -9.36
CA GLU A 64 5.03 -1.92 -8.54
C GLU A 64 3.90 -1.24 -9.33
N SER A 65 4.24 -0.16 -10.05
CA SER A 65 3.28 0.56 -10.91
C SER A 65 2.69 -0.34 -11.99
N PHE A 66 3.52 -1.24 -12.52
CA PHE A 66 3.09 -2.25 -13.48
C PHE A 66 2.11 -3.24 -12.85
N PHE A 67 2.45 -3.83 -11.70
CA PHE A 67 1.57 -4.79 -11.02
C PHE A 67 0.28 -4.13 -10.54
N GLN A 68 0.30 -2.85 -10.15
CA GLN A 68 -0.88 -2.07 -9.84
C GLN A 68 -1.80 -1.91 -11.07
N SER A 69 -1.23 -1.61 -12.23
CA SER A 69 -2.00 -1.50 -13.47
C SER A 69 -2.59 -2.84 -13.88
N LYS A 70 -1.80 -3.92 -13.74
CA LYS A 70 -2.25 -5.28 -14.03
C LYS A 70 -3.36 -5.73 -13.10
N SER A 71 -3.25 -5.47 -11.79
CA SER A 71 -4.28 -5.83 -10.81
C SER A 71 -5.57 -5.08 -11.06
N ARG A 72 -5.51 -3.80 -11.47
CA ARG A 72 -6.69 -3.02 -11.90
C ARG A 72 -7.35 -3.59 -13.15
N CYS A 73 -6.58 -3.99 -14.16
CA CYS A 73 -7.13 -4.66 -15.34
C CYS A 73 -7.80 -5.98 -14.95
N THR A 74 -7.11 -6.81 -14.16
CA THR A 74 -7.68 -8.06 -13.62
C THR A 74 -8.96 -7.80 -12.84
N TRP A 75 -9.01 -6.75 -12.02
CA TRP A 75 -10.20 -6.35 -11.28
C TRP A 75 -11.36 -5.98 -12.21
N LEU A 76 -11.10 -5.17 -13.24
CA LEU A 76 -12.10 -4.79 -14.24
C LEU A 76 -12.62 -5.98 -15.05
N GLU A 77 -11.74 -6.95 -15.38
CA GLU A 77 -12.10 -8.17 -16.09
C GLU A 77 -12.92 -9.15 -15.24
N LEU A 78 -12.58 -9.29 -13.96
CA LEU A 78 -13.31 -10.14 -13.01
C LEU A 78 -14.66 -9.52 -12.58
N GLY A 79 -14.82 -8.20 -12.75
CA GLY A 79 -16.05 -7.47 -12.43
C GLY A 79 -16.37 -7.45 -10.93
N ASP A 80 -17.61 -7.07 -10.59
CA ASP A 80 -18.18 -7.12 -9.22
C ASP A 80 -18.58 -8.56 -8.82
N ALA A 81 -17.96 -9.56 -9.43
CA ALA A 81 -18.13 -10.92 -8.97
C ALA A 81 -17.59 -10.95 -7.54
N ASN A 82 -18.47 -11.31 -6.61
CA ASN A 82 -18.24 -11.68 -5.22
C ASN A 82 -17.18 -12.79 -5.10
N THR A 83 -15.96 -12.51 -5.54
CA THR A 83 -14.86 -13.46 -5.55
C THR A 83 -14.47 -13.69 -4.11
N LYS A 84 -14.07 -14.93 -3.81
CA LYS A 84 -13.53 -15.29 -2.49
C LYS A 84 -12.41 -14.33 -2.05
N HIS A 85 -11.64 -13.82 -3.01
CA HIS A 85 -10.60 -12.82 -2.79
C HIS A 85 -11.17 -11.48 -2.30
N PHE A 86 -12.20 -10.92 -2.94
CA PHE A 86 -12.85 -9.68 -2.48
C PHE A 86 -13.41 -9.82 -1.07
N HIS A 87 -14.13 -10.90 -0.78
CA HIS A 87 -14.65 -11.14 0.57
C HIS A 87 -13.52 -11.30 1.59
N SER A 88 -12.42 -11.96 1.23
CA SER A 88 -11.26 -12.09 2.12
C SER A 88 -10.57 -10.74 2.37
N ALA A 89 -10.39 -9.92 1.33
CA ALA A 89 -9.84 -8.56 1.46
C ALA A 89 -10.76 -7.64 2.30
N MET A 90 -12.07 -7.73 2.09
CA MET A 90 -13.08 -7.02 2.87
C MET A 90 -13.04 -7.43 4.34
N LEU A 91 -12.97 -8.73 4.64
CA LEU A 91 -12.87 -9.23 6.02
C LEU A 91 -11.59 -8.76 6.72
N VAL A 92 -10.45 -8.74 6.00
CA VAL A 92 -9.19 -8.17 6.54
C VAL A 92 -9.33 -6.68 6.82
N SER A 93 -9.93 -5.92 5.90
CA SER A 93 -10.19 -4.49 6.11
C SER A 93 -11.15 -4.25 7.29
N GLN A 94 -12.20 -5.06 7.40
CA GLN A 94 -13.16 -5.00 8.51
C GLN A 94 -12.46 -5.29 9.85
N SER A 95 -11.58 -6.30 9.89
CA SER A 95 -10.82 -6.63 11.09
C SER A 95 -9.86 -5.52 11.49
N ARG A 96 -9.21 -4.85 10.53
CA ARG A 96 -8.29 -3.73 10.80
C ARG A 96 -9.02 -2.47 11.27
N ASN A 97 -10.18 -2.20 10.68
CA ASN A 97 -10.95 -0.98 10.95
C ASN A 97 -11.95 -1.17 12.09
N LYS A 98 -11.97 -2.35 12.74
CA LYS A 98 -12.85 -2.60 13.89
C LYS A 98 -12.39 -1.74 15.06
N ILE A 99 -13.26 -0.85 15.51
CA ILE A 99 -13.05 -0.09 16.75
C ILE A 99 -13.32 -1.05 17.91
N CYS A 100 -12.25 -1.46 18.60
CA CYS A 100 -12.33 -2.35 19.76
C CYS A 100 -12.27 -1.58 21.08
N THR A 101 -11.85 -0.31 21.05
CA THR A 101 -11.57 0.46 22.24
C THR A 101 -11.87 1.93 21.99
N ILE A 102 -12.53 2.57 22.94
CA ILE A 102 -12.79 4.02 22.95
C ILE A 102 -12.36 4.57 24.30
N LYS A 103 -11.85 5.81 24.29
CA LYS A 103 -11.52 6.55 25.51
C LYS A 103 -12.68 7.48 25.85
N SER A 104 -13.24 7.35 27.05
CA SER A 104 -14.33 8.19 27.53
C SER A 104 -13.84 9.61 27.85
N GLY A 105 -14.76 10.56 27.94
CA GLY A 105 -14.50 11.97 28.32
C GLY A 105 -13.82 12.11 29.70
N GLU A 106 -14.03 11.15 30.59
CA GLU A 106 -13.40 11.09 31.92
C GLU A 106 -11.97 10.49 31.88
N GLY A 107 -11.51 10.09 30.70
CA GLY A 107 -10.17 9.57 30.46
C GLY A 107 -10.02 8.05 30.65
N GLU A 108 -11.10 7.36 31.01
CA GLU A 108 -11.15 5.91 31.13
C GLU A 108 -11.17 5.21 29.75
N LEU A 109 -10.58 4.02 29.68
CA LEU A 109 -10.41 3.26 28.46
C LEU A 109 -11.40 2.09 28.46
N ILE A 110 -12.36 2.14 27.54
CA ILE A 110 -13.45 1.17 27.43
C ILE A 110 -13.09 0.15 26.36
N GLU A 111 -13.00 -1.12 26.74
CA GLU A 111 -12.65 -2.24 25.84
C GLU A 111 -13.82 -3.22 25.63
N GLU A 112 -14.88 -3.14 26.44
CA GLU A 112 -16.03 -4.02 26.29
C GLU A 112 -16.85 -3.59 25.06
N PRO A 113 -17.12 -4.49 24.09
CA PRO A 113 -17.78 -4.11 22.83
C PRO A 113 -19.13 -3.41 22.99
N ASN A 114 -19.94 -3.79 23.99
CA ASN A 114 -21.24 -3.16 24.20
C ASN A 114 -21.09 -1.74 24.76
N GLU A 115 -20.20 -1.53 25.72
CA GLU A 115 -19.93 -0.22 26.31
C GLU A 115 -19.22 0.70 25.30
N VAL A 116 -18.37 0.17 24.42
CA VAL A 116 -17.78 0.91 23.29
C VAL A 116 -18.86 1.45 22.36
N VAL A 117 -19.86 0.62 22.00
CA VAL A 117 -20.98 1.06 21.15
C VAL A 117 -21.81 2.12 21.86
N LYS A 118 -22.11 1.92 23.14
CA LYS A 118 -22.92 2.83 23.95
C LYS A 118 -22.25 4.19 24.11
N GLU A 119 -20.96 4.23 24.44
CA GLU A 119 -20.19 5.47 24.54
C GLU A 119 -20.12 6.20 23.19
N ALA A 120 -19.92 5.46 22.09
CA ALA A 120 -19.92 6.05 20.75
C ALA A 120 -21.26 6.70 20.41
N VAL A 121 -22.38 6.00 20.66
CA VAL A 121 -23.73 6.54 20.43
C VAL A 121 -23.97 7.78 21.29
N GLN A 122 -23.66 7.70 22.59
CA GLN A 122 -23.84 8.80 23.53
C GLN A 122 -23.01 10.03 23.14
N PHE A 123 -21.77 9.84 22.69
CA PHE A 123 -20.92 10.92 22.20
C PHE A 123 -21.56 11.64 21.00
N PHE A 124 -22.01 10.91 19.98
CA PHE A 124 -22.60 11.52 18.80
C PHE A 124 -23.97 12.14 19.07
N GLU A 125 -24.82 11.52 19.89
CA GLU A 125 -26.11 12.12 20.29
C GLU A 125 -25.90 13.42 21.06
N THR A 126 -24.94 13.47 21.99
CA THR A 126 -24.71 14.65 22.84
C THR A 126 -24.00 15.77 22.07
N GLU A 127 -22.99 15.44 21.26
CA GLU A 127 -22.26 16.44 20.47
C GLU A 127 -23.06 16.97 19.28
N ASP A 128 -23.83 16.13 18.55
CA ASP A 128 -24.62 16.63 17.41
C ASP A 128 -25.78 17.52 17.88
N ILE A 129 -26.43 17.21 19.01
CA ILE A 129 -27.48 18.08 19.57
C ILE A 129 -26.89 19.41 20.08
N SER A 130 -25.69 19.39 20.67
CA SER A 130 -25.00 20.59 21.15
C SER A 130 -24.55 21.51 20.00
N ARG A 131 -23.95 20.93 18.94
CA ARG A 131 -23.55 21.67 17.72
C ARG A 131 -24.74 22.20 16.93
N PHE A 132 -25.88 21.52 16.99
CA PHE A 132 -27.13 21.99 16.37
C PHE A 132 -27.72 23.19 17.14
N ASN A 133 -27.70 23.16 18.48
CA ASN A 133 -28.20 24.25 19.31
C ASN A 133 -27.33 25.51 19.28
N GLU A 134 -25.99 25.39 19.15
CA GLU A 134 -25.09 26.56 19.01
C GLU A 134 -25.28 27.33 17.70
N ARG A 135 -25.84 26.71 16.65
CA ARG A 135 -26.15 27.37 15.36
C ARG A 135 -27.52 28.06 15.31
N GLN A 136 -28.33 27.94 16.37
CA GLN A 136 -29.69 28.50 16.46
C GLN A 136 -29.78 29.68 17.45
N VAL A 137 -28.66 30.17 17.97
CA VAL A 137 -28.64 31.41 18.78
C VAL A 137 -28.74 32.61 17.83
N PRO A 138 -29.73 33.51 17.98
CA PRO A 138 -29.89 34.69 17.13
C PRO A 138 -28.74 35.70 17.27
#